data_AF-A0A4S2UKT3-F1
#
_entry.id   AF-A0A4S2UKT3-F1
#
_cell.length_a   1.000
_cell.length_b   1.000
_cell.length_c   1.000
_cell.angle_alpha   90.00
_cell.angle_beta   90.00
_cell.angle_gamma   90.00
#
_symmetry.space_group_name_H-M   'P 1'
#
loop_
_entity.id
_entity.type
_entity.pdbx_description
1 polymer ?
#
loop_
_entity_poly.entity_id
_entity_poly.type
_entity_poly.pdbx_seq_one_letter_code
_entity_poly.pdbx_strand_id
1 'polypeptide(L)'
;MWSGRSILAGAAALFMGALVGAEVGGFAELTAEAPAPADGPGGSLLLLPLLVCFGGPAALWGSLTVVLPVVWVARWASGRLTGRDAWWWVPVVAGVLVSVVVAVIGTVRHVGPGPLTLILLTGAVLLAGAALLARDAALHGGRLLRALGYGALAMVAVFGIGAAAFGAGLFTEYRPPKVDASRLAGDWTDGRGGTLRPAADGTARAEGLTDHEAAYEDDADADLAKYRCTGTGTWSYAPGDSTTWDQRVRLSIEACSFHEPYGLGDPEGWRITGTPEHPELNREYGDLDVPGWYTLTR
;
A
#
# COMPACT_ATOMS: atom_id res chain seq x y z
N MET A 1 29.51 -9.38 24.62
CA MET A 1 29.52 -8.07 23.93
C MET A 1 29.38 -8.32 22.43
N TRP A 2 28.39 -7.69 21.80
CA TRP A 2 28.23 -7.75 20.35
C TRP A 2 29.31 -6.90 19.67
N SER A 3 29.89 -7.40 18.58
CA SER A 3 30.85 -6.61 17.81
C SER A 3 30.08 -5.60 16.94
N GLY A 4 30.66 -4.42 16.70
CA GLY A 4 30.07 -3.44 15.77
C GLY A 4 29.74 -4.03 14.39
N ARG A 5 30.50 -5.05 13.96
CA ARG A 5 30.27 -5.78 12.71
C ARG A 5 28.94 -6.55 12.70
N SER A 6 28.53 -7.14 13.82
CA SER A 6 27.25 -7.86 13.92
C SER A 6 26.05 -6.91 13.84
N ILE A 7 26.15 -5.73 14.46
CA ILE A 7 25.14 -4.67 14.40
C ILE A 7 24.97 -4.19 12.96
N LEU A 8 26.09 -3.86 12.30
CA LEU A 8 26.11 -3.39 10.91
C LEU A 8 25.58 -4.43 9.93
N ALA A 9 25.91 -5.72 10.12
CA ALA A 9 25.41 -6.80 9.27
C ALA A 9 23.88 -6.95 9.38
N GLY A 10 23.34 -6.96 10.60
CA GLY A 10 21.90 -7.03 10.82
C GLY A 10 21.17 -5.80 10.28
N ALA A 11 21.72 -4.60 10.50
CA ALA A 11 21.15 -3.35 10.01
C ALA A 11 21.14 -3.29 8.49
N ALA A 12 22.25 -3.64 7.84
CA ALA A 12 22.33 -3.69 6.39
C ALA A 12 21.35 -4.69 5.78
N ALA A 13 21.19 -5.87 6.40
CA ALA A 13 20.23 -6.87 5.94
C ALA A 13 18.78 -6.39 6.08
N LEU A 14 18.42 -5.75 7.21
CA LEU A 14 17.11 -5.15 7.41
C LEU A 14 16.83 -4.05 6.38
N PHE A 15 17.81 -3.15 6.18
CA PHE A 15 17.66 -2.03 5.26
C PHE A 15 17.49 -2.52 3.82
N MET A 16 18.35 -3.41 3.34
CA MET A 16 18.24 -3.99 2.00
C MET A 16 16.95 -4.79 1.82
N GLY A 17 16.56 -5.57 2.82
CA GLY A 17 15.32 -6.32 2.80
C GLY A 17 14.08 -5.43 2.75
N ALA A 18 14.10 -4.29 3.47
CA ALA A 18 13.04 -3.29 3.41
C ALA A 18 12.95 -2.63 2.03
N LEU A 19 14.10 -2.29 1.41
CA LEU A 19 14.11 -1.76 0.04
C LEU A 19 13.54 -2.76 -0.97
N VAL A 20 13.95 -4.03 -0.89
CA VAL A 20 13.39 -5.09 -1.76
C VAL A 20 11.89 -5.26 -1.52
N GLY A 21 11.46 -5.23 -0.26
CA GLY A 21 10.04 -5.30 0.09
C GLY A 21 9.23 -4.12 -0.48
N ALA A 22 9.78 -2.91 -0.41
CA ALA A 22 9.18 -1.70 -0.96
C ALA A 22 9.05 -1.77 -2.49
N GLU A 23 10.09 -2.23 -3.20
CA GLU A 23 10.05 -2.42 -4.65
C GLU A 23 9.00 -3.46 -5.06
N VAL A 24 8.96 -4.62 -4.38
CA VAL A 24 7.96 -5.66 -4.64
C VAL A 24 6.55 -5.14 -4.35
N GLY A 25 6.39 -4.36 -3.27
CA GLY A 25 5.14 -3.68 -2.93
C GLY A 25 4.71 -2.72 -4.04
N GLY A 26 5.61 -1.87 -4.51
CA GLY A 26 5.34 -0.94 -5.61
C GLY A 26 4.93 -1.65 -6.91
N PHE A 27 5.60 -2.75 -7.27
CA PHE A 27 5.16 -3.55 -8.43
C PHE A 27 3.79 -4.19 -8.23
N ALA A 28 3.47 -4.64 -7.02
CA ALA A 28 2.15 -5.19 -6.73
C ALA A 28 1.07 -4.10 -6.80
N GLU A 29 1.33 -2.91 -6.25
CA GLU A 29 0.44 -1.75 -6.31
C GLU A 29 0.17 -1.31 -7.75
N LEU A 30 1.19 -1.32 -8.62
CA LEU A 30 1.03 -1.03 -10.06
C LEU A 30 0.08 -2.01 -10.76
N THR A 31 -0.12 -3.21 -10.24
CA THR A 31 -1.03 -4.22 -10.83
C THR A 31 -2.39 -4.27 -10.14
N ALA A 32 -2.52 -3.65 -8.96
CA ALA A 32 -3.74 -3.67 -8.18
C ALA A 32 -4.72 -2.61 -8.68
N GLU A 33 -6.02 -2.89 -8.55
CA GLU A 33 -7.04 -1.88 -8.78
C GLU A 33 -6.86 -0.75 -7.76
N ALA A 34 -6.75 0.48 -8.26
CA ALA A 34 -6.54 1.67 -7.45
C ALA A 34 -7.48 2.80 -7.89
N PRO A 35 -7.98 3.63 -6.95
CA PRO A 35 -8.82 4.78 -7.24
C PRO A 35 -8.05 5.96 -7.88
N ALA A 36 -6.72 5.95 -7.79
CA ALA A 36 -5.82 6.96 -8.31
C ALA A 36 -4.63 6.29 -9.04
N PRO A 37 -4.05 6.96 -10.05
CA PRO A 37 -2.82 6.48 -10.66
C PRO A 37 -1.71 6.42 -9.61
N ALA A 38 -0.90 5.37 -9.67
CA ALA A 38 0.28 5.29 -8.82
C ALA A 38 1.24 6.43 -9.16
N ASP A 39 1.87 7.01 -8.14
CA ASP A 39 3.05 7.86 -8.33
C ASP A 39 4.10 6.98 -9.00
N GLY A 40 4.31 7.21 -10.30
CA GLY A 40 5.15 6.34 -11.13
C GLY A 40 6.55 6.13 -10.52
N PRO A 41 7.36 5.20 -11.07
CA PRO A 41 8.63 4.77 -10.49
C PRO A 41 9.68 5.88 -10.29
N GLY A 42 9.44 7.10 -10.80
CA GLY A 42 10.26 8.29 -10.49
C GLY A 42 10.08 8.81 -9.06
N GLY A 43 8.92 8.60 -8.42
CA GLY A 43 8.65 9.07 -7.06
C GLY A 43 9.54 8.40 -6.01
N SER A 44 9.76 7.09 -6.12
CA SER A 44 10.62 6.33 -5.21
C SER A 44 12.10 6.76 -5.30
N LEU A 45 12.58 7.16 -6.49
CA LEU A 45 13.93 7.71 -6.67
C LEU A 45 14.11 9.05 -5.93
N LEU A 46 13.07 9.89 -5.88
CA LEU A 46 13.09 11.14 -5.11
C LEU A 46 13.11 10.89 -3.60
N LEU A 47 12.51 9.79 -3.15
CA LEU A 47 12.51 9.37 -1.74
C LEU A 47 13.79 8.65 -1.33
N LEU A 48 14.67 8.26 -2.25
CA LEU A 48 15.87 7.49 -1.95
C LEU A 48 16.83 8.18 -0.96
N PRO A 49 17.14 9.50 -1.08
CA PRO A 49 17.95 10.20 -0.08
C PRO A 49 17.29 10.20 1.31
N LEU A 50 15.97 10.36 1.36
CA LEU A 50 15.20 10.33 2.60
C LEU A 50 15.26 8.93 3.25
N LEU A 51 15.05 7.89 2.45
CA LEU A 51 15.17 6.50 2.87
C LEU A 51 16.57 6.19 3.40
N VAL A 52 17.63 6.69 2.77
CA VAL A 52 19.00 6.48 3.27
C VAL A 52 19.21 7.22 4.60
N CYS A 53 18.80 8.49 4.68
CA CYS A 53 18.98 9.33 5.88
C CYS A 53 18.22 8.81 7.10
N PHE A 54 16.97 8.37 6.93
CA PHE A 54 16.11 7.94 8.04
C PHE A 54 16.08 6.42 8.20
N GLY A 55 16.07 5.68 7.10
CA GLY A 55 16.03 4.21 7.10
C GLY A 55 17.33 3.59 7.59
N GLY A 56 18.50 4.22 7.34
CA GLY A 56 19.78 3.75 7.89
C GLY A 56 19.79 3.72 9.43
N PRO A 57 19.53 4.86 10.11
CA PRO A 57 19.38 4.90 11.56
C PRO A 57 18.28 3.99 12.10
N ALA A 58 17.12 3.91 11.44
CA ALA A 58 16.03 3.02 11.83
C ALA A 58 16.45 1.54 11.76
N ALA A 59 17.17 1.13 10.71
CA ALA A 59 17.68 -0.22 10.56
C ALA A 59 18.77 -0.55 11.59
N LEU A 60 19.63 0.41 11.94
CA LEU A 60 20.58 0.27 13.04
C LEU A 60 19.86 0.05 14.37
N TRP A 61 18.84 0.86 14.64
CA TRP A 61 18.05 0.74 15.85
C TRP A 61 17.31 -0.61 15.91
N GLY A 62 16.63 -1.00 14.83
CA GLY A 62 15.97 -2.31 14.72
C GLY A 62 16.93 -3.49 14.85
N SER A 63 18.16 -3.36 14.34
CA SER A 63 19.22 -4.36 14.56
C SER A 63 19.54 -4.51 16.04
N LEU A 64 19.70 -3.39 16.76
CA LEU A 64 20.00 -3.36 18.19
C LEU A 64 18.85 -3.89 19.05
N THR A 65 17.61 -3.49 18.75
CA THR A 65 16.44 -3.74 19.60
C THR A 65 15.70 -5.03 19.27
N VAL A 66 15.85 -5.56 18.06
CA VAL A 66 15.11 -6.76 17.61
C VAL A 66 16.06 -7.87 17.17
N VAL A 67 16.96 -7.60 16.22
CA VAL A 67 17.80 -8.65 15.61
C VAL A 67 18.75 -9.26 16.63
N LEU A 68 19.48 -8.45 17.38
CA LEU A 68 20.43 -8.96 18.38
C LEU A 68 19.75 -9.73 19.52
N PRO A 69 18.61 -9.28 20.09
CA PRO A 69 17.83 -10.09 21.02
C PRO A 69 17.38 -11.41 20.43
N VAL A 70 16.93 -11.44 19.17
CA VAL A 70 16.56 -12.70 18.50
C VAL A 70 17.74 -13.65 18.40
N VAL A 71 18.93 -13.18 18.01
CA VAL A 71 20.13 -14.01 17.97
C VAL A 71 20.52 -14.48 19.38
N TRP A 72 20.40 -13.62 20.39
CA TRP A 72 20.67 -13.97 21.78
C TRP A 72 19.74 -15.08 22.28
N VAL A 73 18.42 -14.90 22.12
CA VAL A 73 17.40 -15.88 22.50
C VAL A 73 17.60 -17.19 21.74
N ALA A 74 17.89 -17.14 20.44
CA ALA A 74 18.15 -18.33 19.65
C ALA A 74 19.38 -19.11 20.16
N ARG A 75 20.48 -18.42 20.49
CA ARG A 75 21.67 -19.07 21.07
C ARG A 75 21.39 -19.65 22.45
N TRP A 76 20.66 -18.91 23.28
CA TRP A 76 20.25 -19.36 24.60
C TRP A 76 19.37 -20.61 24.52
N ALA A 77 18.34 -20.58 23.68
CA ALA A 77 17.42 -21.70 23.44
C ALA A 77 18.18 -22.91 22.89
N SER A 78 19.10 -22.68 21.96
CA SER A 78 19.93 -23.75 21.39
C SER A 78 20.80 -24.43 22.45
N GLY A 79 21.49 -23.65 23.28
CA GLY A 79 22.32 -24.19 24.35
C GLY A 79 21.51 -24.93 25.41
N ARG A 80 20.34 -24.41 25.79
CA ARG A 80 19.46 -25.01 26.81
C ARG A 80 18.73 -26.26 26.35
N LEU A 81 18.21 -26.26 25.12
CA LEU A 81 17.30 -27.31 24.65
C LEU A 81 18.01 -28.40 23.85
N THR A 82 19.07 -28.04 23.12
CA THR A 82 19.76 -29.00 22.23
C THR A 82 21.18 -29.32 22.67
N GLY A 83 21.73 -28.59 23.65
CA GLY A 83 23.10 -28.76 24.13
C GLY A 83 24.18 -28.37 23.11
N ARG A 84 23.80 -27.90 21.92
CA ARG A 84 24.69 -27.48 20.83
C ARG A 84 24.23 -26.15 20.26
N ASP A 85 25.13 -25.38 19.64
CA ASP A 85 24.77 -24.14 18.96
C ASP A 85 24.26 -24.44 17.54
N ALA A 86 22.94 -24.47 17.36
CA ALA A 86 22.24 -24.88 16.16
C ALA A 86 21.56 -23.67 15.50
N TRP A 87 21.87 -23.49 14.22
CA TRP A 87 21.45 -22.30 13.46
C TRP A 87 19.94 -22.20 13.22
N TRP A 88 19.23 -23.34 13.20
CA TRP A 88 17.80 -23.39 12.91
C TRP A 88 16.93 -22.82 14.04
N TRP A 89 17.47 -22.57 15.24
CA TRP A 89 16.73 -21.83 16.27
C TRP A 89 16.47 -20.37 15.91
N VAL A 90 17.29 -19.78 15.04
CA VAL A 90 17.11 -18.40 14.58
C VAL A 90 15.79 -18.19 13.84
N PRO A 91 15.48 -18.94 12.75
CA PRO A 91 14.20 -18.80 12.07
C PRO A 91 12.99 -19.16 12.95
N VAL A 92 13.13 -20.12 13.88
CA VAL A 92 12.05 -20.46 14.82
C VAL A 92 11.72 -19.28 15.74
N VAL A 93 12.73 -18.69 16.40
CA VAL A 93 12.53 -17.54 17.30
C VAL A 93 12.02 -16.33 16.53
N ALA A 94 12.56 -16.07 15.34
CA ALA A 94 12.08 -15.00 14.47
C ALA A 94 10.60 -15.20 14.08
N GLY A 95 10.22 -16.42 13.68
CA GLY A 95 8.84 -16.75 13.31
C GLY A 95 7.87 -16.57 14.48
N VAL A 96 8.23 -17.00 15.69
CA VAL A 96 7.42 -16.79 16.90
C VAL A 96 7.23 -15.29 17.18
N LEU A 97 8.32 -14.51 17.15
CA LEU A 97 8.24 -13.08 17.42
C LEU A 97 7.34 -12.35 16.40
N VAL A 98 7.52 -12.63 15.11
CA VAL A 98 6.71 -12.02 14.05
C VAL A 98 5.25 -12.46 14.16
N SER A 99 4.99 -13.73 14.51
CA SER A 99 3.62 -14.23 14.72
C SER A 99 2.89 -13.45 15.82
N VAL A 100 3.58 -13.14 16.93
CA VAL A 100 3.00 -12.32 18.02
C VAL A 100 2.66 -10.92 17.52
N VAL A 101 3.58 -10.27 16.80
CA VAL A 101 3.36 -8.92 16.25
C VAL A 101 2.19 -8.91 15.27
N VAL A 102 2.14 -9.88 14.35
CA VAL A 102 1.06 -10.01 13.36
C VAL A 102 -0.28 -10.27 14.04
N ALA A 103 -0.33 -11.11 15.08
CA ALA A 103 -1.55 -11.34 15.84
C ALA A 103 -2.05 -10.05 16.50
N VAL A 104 -1.16 -9.27 17.13
CA VAL A 104 -1.52 -7.96 17.71
C VAL A 104 -2.05 -7.01 16.64
N ILE A 105 -1.35 -6.88 15.50
CA ILE A 105 -1.80 -6.03 14.38
C ILE A 105 -3.17 -6.48 13.88
N GLY A 106 -3.36 -7.78 13.64
CA GLY A 106 -4.64 -8.33 13.20
C GLY A 106 -5.78 -8.03 14.17
N THR A 107 -5.54 -8.14 15.48
CA THR A 107 -6.55 -7.82 16.51
C THR A 107 -6.87 -6.35 16.62
N VAL A 108 -5.86 -5.46 16.56
CA VAL A 108 -6.03 -4.01 16.77
C VAL A 108 -6.56 -3.32 15.52
N ARG A 109 -6.14 -3.77 14.33
CA ARG A 109 -6.42 -3.12 13.05
C ARG A 109 -7.47 -3.86 12.20
N HIS A 110 -8.03 -4.96 12.72
CA HIS A 110 -9.03 -5.79 12.04
C HIS A 110 -8.63 -6.17 10.60
N VAL A 111 -7.35 -6.45 10.38
CA VAL A 111 -6.80 -6.76 9.05
C VAL A 111 -7.24 -8.16 8.64
N GLY A 112 -7.61 -8.31 7.36
CA GLY A 112 -7.97 -9.61 6.80
C GLY A 112 -6.83 -10.65 6.83
N PRO A 113 -7.14 -11.95 6.72
CA PRO A 113 -6.16 -13.03 6.83
C PRO A 113 -5.10 -13.03 5.71
N GLY A 114 -5.45 -12.56 4.51
CA GLY A 114 -4.54 -12.48 3.36
C GLY A 114 -3.33 -11.57 3.64
N PRO A 115 -3.55 -10.26 3.89
CA PRO A 115 -2.46 -9.34 4.24
C PRO A 115 -1.69 -9.77 5.48
N LEU A 116 -2.36 -10.29 6.52
CA LEU A 116 -1.68 -10.81 7.71
C LEU A 116 -0.71 -11.96 7.40
N THR A 117 -1.10 -12.86 6.49
CA THR A 117 -0.23 -13.96 6.04
C THR A 117 1.00 -13.43 5.30
N LEU A 118 0.82 -12.41 4.46
CA LEU A 118 1.94 -11.75 3.77
C LEU A 118 2.88 -11.07 4.75
N ILE A 119 2.36 -10.30 5.72
CA ILE A 119 3.17 -9.64 6.76
C ILE A 119 3.93 -10.69 7.59
N LEU A 120 3.28 -11.80 7.93
CA LEU A 120 3.90 -12.89 8.67
C LEU A 120 5.08 -13.51 7.90
N LEU A 121 4.85 -13.91 6.65
CA LEU A 121 5.87 -14.58 5.84
C LEU A 121 7.03 -13.64 5.53
N THR A 122 6.74 -12.42 5.09
CA THR A 122 7.77 -11.42 4.77
C THR A 122 8.56 -11.01 6.01
N GLY A 123 7.88 -10.68 7.11
CA GLY A 123 8.52 -10.32 8.37
C GLY A 123 9.39 -11.43 8.93
N ALA A 124 8.94 -12.69 8.88
CA ALA A 124 9.70 -13.83 9.37
C ALA A 124 10.96 -14.07 8.53
N VAL A 125 10.87 -14.00 7.21
CA VAL A 125 12.02 -14.16 6.29
C VAL A 125 13.03 -13.03 6.50
N LEU A 126 12.57 -11.78 6.56
CA LEU A 126 13.43 -10.61 6.77
C LEU A 126 14.17 -10.68 8.10
N LEU A 127 13.46 -10.95 9.18
CA LEU A 127 14.04 -11.00 10.51
C LEU A 127 15.00 -12.20 10.66
N ALA A 128 14.61 -13.38 10.16
CA ALA A 128 15.47 -14.56 10.20
C ALA A 128 16.74 -14.34 9.37
N GLY A 129 16.62 -13.76 8.17
CA GLY A 129 17.76 -13.43 7.32
C GLY A 129 18.73 -12.45 7.98
N ALA A 130 18.20 -11.35 8.55
CA ALA A 130 19.00 -10.37 9.27
C ALA A 130 19.70 -10.98 10.49
N ALA A 131 19.01 -11.81 11.27
CA ALA A 131 19.57 -12.48 12.44
C ALA A 131 20.64 -13.51 12.08
N LEU A 132 20.44 -14.28 11.00
CA LEU A 132 21.45 -15.22 10.51
C LEU A 132 22.72 -14.51 10.03
N LEU A 133 22.58 -13.39 9.30
CA LEU A 133 23.72 -12.58 8.85
C LEU A 133 24.44 -11.90 10.01
N ALA A 134 23.71 -11.37 11.00
CA ALA A 134 24.30 -10.81 12.21
C ALA A 134 25.09 -11.87 13.01
N ARG A 135 24.52 -13.08 13.12
CA ARG A 135 25.17 -14.22 13.77
C ARG A 135 26.42 -14.66 13.02
N ASP A 136 26.36 -14.80 11.70
CA ASP A 136 27.51 -15.17 10.88
C ASP A 136 28.65 -14.13 10.98
N ALA A 137 28.31 -12.85 10.92
CA ALA A 137 29.27 -11.76 11.08
C ALA A 137 29.93 -11.76 12.47
N ALA A 138 29.19 -12.14 13.51
CA ALA A 138 29.74 -12.28 14.87
C ALA A 138 30.70 -13.47 15.00
N LEU A 139 30.47 -14.56 14.28
CA LEU A 139 31.26 -15.80 14.38
C LEU A 139 32.48 -15.81 13.44
N HIS A 140 32.32 -15.35 12.19
CA HIS A 140 33.33 -15.50 11.13
C HIS A 140 33.99 -14.18 10.73
N GLY A 141 33.56 -13.05 11.29
CA GLY A 141 34.33 -11.80 11.37
C GLY A 141 34.68 -11.06 10.07
N GLY A 142 34.38 -11.57 8.86
CA GLY A 142 35.02 -11.03 7.64
C GLY A 142 34.25 -11.08 6.32
N ARG A 143 32.94 -11.40 6.27
CA ARG A 143 32.20 -11.53 5.00
C ARG A 143 31.13 -10.48 4.76
N LEU A 144 31.14 -9.37 5.50
CA LEU A 144 30.13 -8.31 5.38
C LEU A 144 30.01 -7.77 3.96
N LEU A 145 31.13 -7.48 3.30
CA LEU A 145 31.15 -7.02 1.90
C LEU A 145 30.53 -8.05 0.93
N ARG A 146 30.68 -9.34 1.21
CA ARG A 146 30.10 -10.40 0.39
C ARG A 146 28.59 -10.52 0.60
N ALA A 147 28.13 -10.40 1.85
CA ALA A 147 26.71 -10.36 2.17
C ALA A 147 26.03 -9.12 1.56
N LEU A 148 26.66 -7.96 1.67
CA LEU A 148 26.23 -6.73 1.00
C LEU A 148 26.21 -6.91 -0.52
N GLY A 149 27.24 -7.53 -1.10
CA GLY A 149 27.30 -7.85 -2.53
C GLY A 149 26.17 -8.77 -2.98
N TYR A 150 25.84 -9.82 -2.23
CA TYR A 150 24.69 -10.68 -2.51
C TYR A 150 23.36 -9.95 -2.34
N GLY A 151 23.24 -9.08 -1.34
CA GLY A 151 22.05 -8.24 -1.16
C GLY A 151 21.84 -7.28 -2.32
N ALA A 152 22.90 -6.59 -2.77
CA ALA A 152 22.86 -5.73 -3.94
C ALA A 152 22.55 -6.54 -5.21
N LEU A 153 23.15 -7.71 -5.39
CA LEU A 153 22.85 -8.60 -6.52
C LEU A 153 21.39 -9.05 -6.49
N ALA A 154 20.85 -9.41 -5.33
CA ALA A 154 19.45 -9.79 -5.17
C ALA A 154 18.52 -8.63 -5.50
N MET A 155 18.82 -7.40 -5.06
CA MET A 155 18.05 -6.21 -5.43
C MET A 155 18.07 -5.99 -6.94
N VAL A 156 19.25 -6.02 -7.57
CA VAL A 156 19.38 -5.89 -9.04
C VAL A 156 18.63 -7.01 -9.76
N ALA A 157 18.66 -8.23 -9.23
CA ALA A 157 17.92 -9.35 -9.80
C ALA A 157 16.40 -9.18 -9.67
N VAL A 158 15.89 -8.77 -8.50
CA VAL A 158 14.46 -8.51 -8.29
C VAL A 158 13.98 -7.39 -9.20
N PHE A 159 14.69 -6.27 -9.23
CA PHE A 159 14.37 -5.15 -10.10
C PHE A 159 14.46 -5.55 -11.57
N GLY A 160 15.53 -6.25 -11.97
CA GLY A 160 15.72 -6.70 -13.35
C GLY A 160 14.66 -7.70 -13.79
N ILE A 161 14.27 -8.65 -12.94
CA ILE A 161 13.20 -9.62 -13.22
C ILE A 161 11.85 -8.91 -13.28
N GLY A 162 11.55 -8.01 -12.33
CA GLY A 162 10.32 -7.21 -12.32
C GLY A 162 10.21 -6.37 -13.59
N ALA A 163 11.22 -5.56 -13.88
CA ALA A 163 11.28 -4.73 -15.08
C ALA A 163 11.20 -5.57 -16.37
N ALA A 164 11.86 -6.72 -16.43
CA ALA A 164 11.76 -7.62 -17.59
C ALA A 164 10.35 -8.23 -17.72
N ALA A 165 9.71 -8.61 -16.62
CA ALA A 165 8.36 -9.15 -16.63
C ALA A 165 7.33 -8.10 -17.10
N PHE A 166 7.42 -6.86 -16.62
CA PHE A 166 6.59 -5.75 -17.11
C PHE A 166 6.92 -5.40 -18.57
N GLY A 167 8.19 -5.30 -18.94
CA GLY A 167 8.61 -4.97 -20.31
C GLY A 167 8.20 -6.04 -21.33
N ALA A 168 8.12 -7.30 -20.91
CA ALA A 168 7.61 -8.41 -21.72
C ALA A 168 6.08 -8.57 -21.68
N GLY A 169 5.38 -7.76 -20.88
CA GLY A 169 3.92 -7.82 -20.73
C GLY A 169 3.40 -9.04 -19.96
N LEU A 170 4.26 -9.73 -19.18
CA LEU A 170 3.84 -10.80 -18.26
C LEU A 170 2.96 -10.25 -17.12
N PHE A 171 3.25 -9.02 -16.71
CA PHE A 171 2.39 -8.22 -15.84
C PHE A 171 1.96 -6.98 -16.59
N THR A 172 0.70 -6.62 -16.42
CA THR A 172 0.11 -5.42 -16.97
C THR A 172 -0.17 -4.46 -15.84
N GLU A 173 0.34 -3.24 -15.99
CA GLU A 173 -0.06 -2.12 -15.15
C GLU A 173 -1.59 -2.00 -15.17
N TYR A 174 -2.17 -1.87 -13.98
CA TYR A 174 -3.59 -1.61 -13.85
C TYR A 174 -3.92 -0.28 -14.54
N ARG A 175 -4.90 -0.34 -15.41
CA ARG A 175 -5.47 0.83 -16.08
C ARG A 175 -6.96 0.75 -15.92
N PRO A 176 -7.61 1.85 -15.52
CA PRO A 176 -9.06 1.90 -15.46
C PRO A 176 -9.69 1.46 -16.77
N PRO A 177 -10.90 0.87 -16.71
CA PRO A 177 -11.60 0.46 -17.90
C PRO A 177 -11.90 1.69 -18.74
N LYS A 178 -11.73 1.54 -20.06
CA LYS A 178 -12.25 2.53 -20.99
C LYS A 178 -13.76 2.36 -21.06
N VAL A 179 -14.50 3.41 -20.74
CA VAL A 179 -15.96 3.39 -20.73
C VAL A 179 -16.52 4.42 -21.70
N ASP A 180 -17.70 4.12 -22.22
CA ASP A 180 -18.49 5.05 -23.03
C ASP A 180 -19.57 5.70 -22.15
N ALA A 181 -20.01 6.90 -22.51
CA ALA A 181 -21.09 7.60 -21.81
C ALA A 181 -22.36 6.73 -21.65
N SER A 182 -22.70 5.91 -22.66
CA SER A 182 -23.85 5.02 -22.59
C SER A 182 -23.74 3.96 -21.48
N ARG A 183 -22.53 3.51 -21.15
CA ARG A 183 -22.30 2.56 -20.04
C ARG A 183 -22.37 3.22 -18.67
N LEU A 184 -22.14 4.53 -18.59
CA LEU A 184 -22.23 5.30 -17.35
C LEU A 184 -23.67 5.58 -16.92
N ALA A 185 -24.62 5.54 -17.88
CA ALA A 185 -26.04 5.61 -17.56
C ALA A 185 -26.53 4.32 -16.86
N GLY A 186 -27.36 4.49 -15.83
CA GLY A 186 -27.92 3.39 -15.03
C GLY A 186 -27.89 3.66 -13.53
N ASP A 187 -28.16 2.64 -12.74
CA ASP A 187 -28.14 2.72 -11.27
C ASP A 187 -26.72 2.50 -10.74
N TRP A 188 -26.28 3.37 -9.85
CA TRP A 188 -25.04 3.27 -9.09
C TRP A 188 -25.38 3.35 -7.60
N THR A 189 -24.67 2.61 -6.74
CA THR A 189 -24.90 2.58 -5.31
C THR A 189 -23.61 2.68 -4.51
N ASP A 190 -23.67 3.32 -3.34
CA ASP A 190 -22.58 3.36 -2.36
C ASP A 190 -22.58 2.15 -1.40
N GLY A 191 -23.49 1.20 -1.58
CA GLY A 191 -23.70 0.05 -0.68
C GLY A 191 -24.26 0.41 0.70
N ARG A 192 -24.53 1.70 0.96
CA ARG A 192 -24.98 2.28 2.23
C ARG A 192 -26.31 3.03 2.11
N GLY A 193 -27.08 2.72 1.06
CA GLY A 193 -28.42 3.28 0.80
C GLY A 193 -28.42 4.53 -0.07
N GLY A 194 -27.25 5.06 -0.45
CA GLY A 194 -27.11 6.10 -1.46
C GLY A 194 -27.16 5.51 -2.86
N THR A 195 -27.87 6.20 -3.76
CA THR A 195 -27.92 5.85 -5.19
C THR A 195 -27.77 7.06 -6.09
N LEU A 196 -27.09 6.86 -7.22
CA LEU A 196 -26.95 7.81 -8.30
C LEU A 196 -27.48 7.18 -9.58
N ARG A 197 -28.34 7.90 -10.30
CA ARG A 197 -28.94 7.46 -11.57
C ARG A 197 -28.66 8.47 -12.68
N PRO A 198 -27.53 8.34 -13.40
CA PRO A 198 -27.29 9.10 -14.62
C PRO A 198 -28.17 8.54 -15.75
N ALA A 199 -28.87 9.41 -16.45
CA ALA A 199 -29.69 9.07 -17.61
C ALA A 199 -28.96 9.42 -18.92
N ALA A 200 -29.32 8.75 -20.01
CA ALA A 200 -28.66 8.91 -21.31
C ALA A 200 -28.82 10.33 -21.92
N ASP A 201 -29.77 11.12 -21.45
CA ASP A 201 -30.02 12.50 -21.88
C ASP A 201 -29.15 13.53 -21.15
N GLY A 202 -28.25 13.10 -20.27
CA GLY A 202 -27.39 13.97 -19.46
C GLY A 202 -28.04 14.45 -18.16
N THR A 203 -29.26 14.01 -17.83
CA THR A 203 -29.85 14.27 -16.51
C THR A 203 -29.35 13.25 -15.49
N ALA A 204 -29.23 13.67 -14.22
CA ALA A 204 -28.81 12.81 -13.13
C ALA A 204 -29.76 12.95 -11.94
N ARG A 205 -30.02 11.85 -11.25
CA ARG A 205 -30.80 11.83 -10.01
C ARG A 205 -30.01 11.17 -8.89
N ALA A 206 -29.86 11.85 -7.78
CA ALA A 206 -29.25 11.32 -6.57
C ALA A 206 -30.31 11.10 -5.50
N GLU A 207 -30.21 10.00 -4.77
CA GLU A 207 -31.05 9.68 -3.61
C GLU A 207 -30.16 9.19 -2.49
N GLY A 208 -30.10 9.95 -1.39
CA GLY A 208 -29.31 9.59 -0.20
C GLY A 208 -27.80 9.44 -0.42
N LEU A 209 -27.23 10.08 -1.45
CA LEU A 209 -25.77 10.06 -1.65
C LEU A 209 -25.09 10.74 -0.46
N THR A 210 -23.96 10.18 -0.03
CA THR A 210 -23.17 10.74 1.06
C THR A 210 -22.35 11.92 0.57
N ASP A 211 -22.44 13.04 1.28
CA ASP A 211 -21.57 14.20 1.16
C ASP A 211 -20.41 14.06 2.15
N HIS A 212 -19.40 13.27 1.74
CA HIS A 212 -18.22 13.03 2.56
C HIS A 212 -17.38 14.28 2.81
N GLU A 213 -17.46 15.27 1.93
CA GLU A 213 -16.73 16.52 2.07
C GLU A 213 -17.30 17.34 3.22
N ALA A 214 -18.62 17.56 3.21
CA ALA A 214 -19.30 18.27 4.30
C ALA A 214 -19.15 17.54 5.66
N ALA A 215 -19.11 16.20 5.65
CA ALA A 215 -18.86 15.41 6.85
C ALA A 215 -17.43 15.57 7.38
N TYR A 216 -16.45 15.61 6.46
CA TYR A 216 -15.05 15.79 6.78
C TYR A 216 -14.76 17.19 7.35
N GLU A 217 -15.31 18.24 6.73
CA GLU A 217 -15.16 19.63 7.21
C GLU A 217 -15.67 19.83 8.65
N ASP A 218 -16.74 19.11 9.01
CA ASP A 218 -17.36 19.14 10.33
C ASP A 218 -16.67 18.21 11.36
N ASP A 219 -15.63 17.45 10.97
CA ASP A 219 -15.01 16.36 11.76
C ASP A 219 -16.07 15.39 12.34
N ALA A 220 -16.98 14.94 11.48
CA ALA A 220 -18.18 14.22 11.86
C ALA A 220 -18.33 12.87 11.16
N ASP A 221 -19.25 12.05 11.68
CA ASP A 221 -19.64 10.80 11.04
C ASP A 221 -20.44 11.07 9.75
N ALA A 222 -19.88 10.66 8.61
CA ALA A 222 -20.49 10.81 7.29
C ALA A 222 -21.79 10.03 7.12
N ASP A 223 -22.08 9.05 7.98
CA ASP A 223 -23.33 8.30 7.91
C ASP A 223 -24.54 9.06 8.50
N LEU A 224 -24.33 10.24 9.10
CA LEU A 224 -25.42 11.07 9.59
C LEU A 224 -26.34 11.55 8.47
N ALA A 225 -27.64 11.53 8.72
CA ALA A 225 -28.68 11.93 7.75
C ALA A 225 -28.49 13.36 7.19
N LYS A 226 -27.84 14.26 7.93
CA LYS A 226 -27.57 15.63 7.46
C LYS A 226 -26.56 15.69 6.31
N TYR A 227 -25.72 14.66 6.14
CA TYR A 227 -24.77 14.53 5.03
C TYR A 227 -25.30 13.64 3.91
N ARG A 228 -26.60 13.37 3.90
CA ARG A 228 -27.24 12.60 2.83
C ARG A 228 -27.97 13.56 1.91
N CYS A 229 -27.54 13.63 0.65
CA CYS A 229 -28.12 14.52 -0.35
C CYS A 229 -29.09 13.77 -1.29
N THR A 230 -30.18 14.42 -1.64
CA THR A 230 -31.18 13.92 -2.59
C THR A 230 -31.58 15.05 -3.52
N GLY A 231 -31.50 14.84 -4.82
CA GLY A 231 -31.78 15.89 -5.80
C GLY A 231 -31.70 15.42 -7.24
N THR A 232 -32.01 16.34 -8.14
CA THR A 232 -31.87 16.16 -9.59
C THR A 232 -30.90 17.19 -10.13
N GLY A 233 -30.24 16.85 -11.22
CA GLY A 233 -29.28 17.73 -11.85
C GLY A 233 -28.81 17.18 -13.19
N THR A 234 -27.58 17.49 -13.56
CA THR A 234 -26.98 17.05 -14.82
C THR A 234 -25.68 16.30 -14.57
N TRP A 235 -25.29 15.52 -15.57
CA TRP A 235 -23.98 14.90 -15.62
C TRP A 235 -23.38 15.00 -17.02
N SER A 236 -22.05 14.92 -17.08
CA SER A 236 -21.32 14.83 -18.34
C SER A 236 -20.13 13.90 -18.20
N TYR A 237 -19.77 13.25 -19.30
CA TYR A 237 -18.59 12.40 -19.40
C TYR A 237 -17.48 13.12 -20.15
N ALA A 238 -16.31 13.20 -19.53
CA ALA A 238 -15.09 13.63 -20.18
C ALA A 238 -14.20 12.39 -20.40
N PRO A 239 -13.94 11.97 -21.65
CA PRO A 239 -13.15 10.76 -21.92
C PRO A 239 -11.66 10.90 -21.62
N GLY A 240 -11.17 12.11 -21.33
CA GLY A 240 -9.76 12.38 -21.11
C GLY A 240 -8.95 12.45 -22.41
N ASP A 241 -7.76 13.04 -22.33
CA ASP A 241 -6.96 13.38 -23.52
C ASP A 241 -5.83 12.39 -23.79
N SER A 242 -5.27 11.74 -22.76
CA SER A 242 -4.03 10.96 -22.91
C SER A 242 -4.12 9.51 -22.40
N THR A 243 -4.79 9.27 -21.28
CA THR A 243 -4.86 7.94 -20.64
C THR A 243 -6.27 7.64 -20.13
N THR A 244 -6.56 6.37 -19.83
CA THR A 244 -7.83 5.98 -19.18
C THR A 244 -7.97 6.55 -17.78
N TRP A 245 -6.86 6.99 -17.15
CA TRP A 245 -6.87 7.73 -15.90
C TRP A 245 -7.43 9.15 -16.03
N ASP A 246 -7.50 9.72 -17.24
CA ASP A 246 -8.02 11.07 -17.48
C ASP A 246 -9.55 11.10 -17.66
N GLN A 247 -10.19 9.92 -17.67
CA GLN A 247 -11.64 9.79 -17.80
C GLN A 247 -12.36 10.28 -16.54
N ARG A 248 -13.30 11.22 -16.70
CA ARG A 248 -14.04 11.85 -15.60
C ARG A 248 -15.54 11.87 -15.83
N VAL A 249 -16.31 11.75 -14.74
CA VAL A 249 -17.76 12.00 -14.70
C VAL A 249 -18.02 13.25 -13.86
N ARG A 250 -18.46 14.32 -14.51
CA ARG A 250 -18.81 15.57 -13.81
C ARG A 250 -20.28 15.53 -13.47
N LEU A 251 -20.60 15.70 -12.18
CA LEU A 251 -21.97 15.77 -11.67
C LEU A 251 -22.26 17.18 -11.18
N SER A 252 -23.44 17.70 -11.48
CA SER A 252 -23.96 18.94 -10.91
C SER A 252 -25.37 18.68 -10.41
N ILE A 253 -25.54 18.51 -9.10
CA ILE A 253 -26.82 18.24 -8.45
C ILE A 253 -26.99 19.28 -7.34
N GLU A 254 -28.03 20.10 -7.44
CA GLU A 254 -28.22 21.30 -6.60
C GLU A 254 -28.19 21.02 -5.09
N ALA A 255 -28.72 19.87 -4.67
CA ALA A 255 -28.79 19.49 -3.25
C ALA A 255 -27.55 18.75 -2.72
N CYS A 256 -26.60 18.41 -3.59
CA CYS A 256 -25.37 17.73 -3.21
C CYS A 256 -24.22 18.74 -3.30
N SER A 257 -23.66 19.14 -2.16
CA SER A 257 -22.47 19.99 -2.07
C SER A 257 -21.20 19.21 -2.42
N PHE A 258 -21.21 18.68 -3.63
CA PHE A 258 -20.05 18.19 -4.33
C PHE A 258 -19.11 19.32 -4.79
N HIS A 259 -19.25 20.51 -4.22
CA HIS A 259 -18.63 21.74 -4.67
C HIS A 259 -17.45 22.14 -3.79
N GLU A 260 -16.55 22.91 -4.39
CA GLU A 260 -15.16 23.12 -4.00
C GLU A 260 -14.99 23.86 -2.66
N PRO A 261 -14.24 23.31 -1.69
CA PRO A 261 -13.94 24.03 -0.45
C PRO A 261 -12.93 25.17 -0.65
N TYR A 262 -12.05 25.10 -1.66
CA TYR A 262 -10.82 25.93 -1.70
C TYR A 262 -10.59 26.81 -2.93
N GLY A 263 -11.49 26.86 -3.92
CA GLY A 263 -11.39 27.77 -5.08
C GLY A 263 -10.14 27.62 -5.96
N LEU A 264 -9.29 26.64 -5.66
CA LEU A 264 -8.41 25.96 -6.59
C LEU A 264 -9.30 24.88 -7.18
N GLY A 265 -9.74 25.07 -8.43
CA GLY A 265 -10.75 24.21 -9.03
C GLY A 265 -10.51 22.73 -8.71
N ASP A 266 -11.55 21.98 -8.43
CA ASP A 266 -11.48 20.52 -8.60
C ASP A 266 -11.90 20.25 -10.05
N PRO A 267 -10.97 20.29 -11.02
CA PRO A 267 -11.29 20.01 -12.41
C PRO A 267 -11.75 18.55 -12.63
N GLU A 268 -11.68 17.71 -11.60
CA GLU A 268 -11.59 16.27 -11.80
C GLU A 268 -12.93 15.56 -11.74
N GLY A 269 -13.92 15.98 -10.95
CA GLY A 269 -15.16 15.20 -10.85
C GLY A 269 -14.89 13.74 -10.45
N TRP A 270 -15.83 12.84 -10.75
CA TRP A 270 -15.70 11.43 -10.37
C TRP A 270 -14.75 10.69 -11.31
N ARG A 271 -13.77 10.00 -10.74
CA ARG A 271 -12.85 9.12 -11.46
C ARG A 271 -13.53 7.79 -11.77
N ILE A 272 -13.20 7.21 -12.91
CA ILE A 272 -13.70 5.89 -13.30
C ILE A 272 -12.58 4.88 -13.04
N THR A 273 -12.88 3.81 -12.31
CA THR A 273 -11.94 2.72 -11.98
C THR A 273 -12.65 1.36 -12.00
N GLY A 274 -12.11 0.34 -11.34
CA GLY A 274 -12.63 -1.02 -11.32
C GLY A 274 -12.21 -1.82 -12.55
N THR A 275 -13.07 -2.73 -12.99
CA THR A 275 -12.82 -3.59 -14.15
C THR A 275 -13.78 -3.29 -15.30
N PRO A 276 -13.51 -3.76 -16.53
CA PRO A 276 -14.46 -3.61 -17.64
C PRO A 276 -15.86 -4.17 -17.35
N GLU A 277 -15.93 -5.23 -16.53
CA GLU A 277 -17.17 -5.89 -16.11
C GLU A 277 -17.81 -5.20 -14.90
N HIS A 278 -17.00 -4.67 -13.99
CA HIS A 278 -17.43 -4.02 -12.76
C HIS A 278 -16.76 -2.64 -12.63
N PRO A 279 -17.23 -1.64 -13.41
CA PRO A 279 -16.70 -0.29 -13.31
C PRO A 279 -17.14 0.35 -11.98
N GLU A 280 -16.31 1.26 -11.48
CA GLU A 280 -16.54 2.01 -10.27
C GLU A 280 -16.43 3.51 -10.52
N LEU A 281 -17.22 4.30 -9.80
CA LEU A 281 -17.07 5.75 -9.74
C LEU A 281 -16.48 6.12 -8.38
N ASN A 282 -15.29 6.71 -8.39
CA ASN A 282 -14.57 7.08 -7.19
C ASN A 282 -14.43 8.59 -7.10
N ARG A 283 -14.73 9.13 -5.92
CA ARG A 283 -14.53 10.54 -5.58
C ARG A 283 -13.63 10.63 -4.37
N GLU A 284 -12.59 11.44 -4.49
CA GLU A 284 -11.67 11.75 -3.40
C GLU A 284 -12.35 12.71 -2.40
N TYR A 285 -12.08 12.56 -1.11
CA TYR A 285 -12.47 13.49 -0.06
C TYR A 285 -11.43 13.50 1.06
N GLY A 286 -11.41 14.52 1.91
CA GLY A 286 -10.46 14.62 3.02
C GLY A 286 -9.19 15.40 2.68
N ASP A 287 -8.16 15.27 3.52
CA ASP A 287 -6.86 15.93 3.32
C ASP A 287 -6.00 15.19 2.29
N LEU A 288 -5.19 15.94 1.54
CA LEU A 288 -4.30 15.46 0.50
C LEU A 288 -3.29 14.43 1.01
N ASP A 289 -2.91 14.51 2.29
CA ASP A 289 -1.96 13.59 2.90
C ASP A 289 -2.59 12.23 3.24
N VAL A 290 -3.92 12.16 3.43
CA VAL A 290 -4.66 10.94 3.78
C VAL A 290 -6.03 10.95 3.09
N PRO A 291 -6.07 10.78 1.75
CA PRO A 291 -7.32 10.89 1.02
C PRO A 291 -8.25 9.72 1.34
N GLY A 292 -9.51 10.05 1.59
CA GLY A 292 -10.63 9.13 1.61
C GLY A 292 -11.21 8.95 0.20
N TRP A 293 -11.86 7.80 -0.03
CA TRP A 293 -12.49 7.49 -1.31
C TRP A 293 -13.95 7.13 -1.12
N TYR A 294 -14.81 7.89 -1.79
CA TYR A 294 -16.23 7.59 -1.90
C TYR A 294 -16.49 6.85 -3.21
N THR A 295 -16.76 5.56 -3.08
CA THR A 295 -16.95 4.65 -4.21
C THR A 295 -18.43 4.39 -4.47
N LEU A 296 -18.84 4.49 -5.72
CA LEU A 296 -20.11 3.96 -6.22
C LEU A 296 -19.84 2.80 -7.16
N THR A 297 -20.61 1.73 -6.98
CA THR A 297 -20.57 0.53 -7.82
C THR A 297 -21.90 0.32 -8.52
N ARG A 298 -21.89 -0.49 -9.58
CA ARG A 298 -23.08 -0.83 -10.36
C ARG A 298 -23.60 -2.22 -10.04
#